data_AF-A0A960JRP8-F1
#
_entry.id   AF-A0A960JRP8-F1
#
_cell.length_a   1.000
_cell.length_b   1.000
_cell.length_c   1.000
_cell.angle_alpha   90.00
_cell.angle_beta   90.00
_cell.angle_gamma   90.00
#
_symmetry.space_group_name_H-M   'P 1'
#
loop_
_entity.id
_entity.type
_entity.pdbx_description
1 polymer ?
#
loop_
_entity_poly.entity_id
_entity_poly.type
_entity_poly.pdbx_seq_one_letter_code
_entity_poly.pdbx_strand_id
1 'polypeptide(L)'
;LWQATQARSAIEARRRHPVMCFIDEFQDYLHLPTDLSDVLAQARGLGLGLTLAHQHLAQLTPSVRQAVLANARSRVCFQLGSDDAHAVAKTTTRLEADDFMGLERFEVYASLAAGGQITDFASGRTITPPASISDPRVVRGRSRERYGQDRQTVEDQLADAVGQPPDKGGDGIGQRPRRQS
;
A
#
# COMPACT_ATOMS: atom_id res chain seq x y z
N LEU A 1 -2.02 10.97 8.67
CA LEU A 1 -0.56 10.79 8.55
C LEU A 1 0.10 11.87 7.68
N TRP A 2 -0.27 11.98 6.40
CA TRP A 2 0.39 12.90 5.46
C TRP A 2 0.40 14.37 5.87
N GLN A 3 -0.71 14.90 6.39
CA GLN A 3 -0.77 16.27 6.92
C GLN A 3 0.23 16.49 8.08
N ALA A 4 0.41 15.50 8.95
CA ALA A 4 1.41 15.54 10.01
C ALA A 4 2.84 15.47 9.46
N THR A 5 3.07 14.72 8.36
CA THR A 5 4.34 14.72 7.65
C THR A 5 4.64 16.09 7.03
N GLN A 6 3.66 16.73 6.39
CA GLN A 6 3.81 18.05 5.77
C GLN A 6 4.11 19.15 6.80
N ALA A 7 3.55 19.08 8.01
CA ALA A 7 3.85 20.00 9.11
C ALA A 7 5.34 20.01 9.50
N ARG A 8 6.08 18.94 9.17
CA ARG A 8 7.53 18.84 9.43
C ARG A 8 8.37 19.71 8.50
N SER A 9 7.78 20.28 7.44
CA SER A 9 8.43 21.32 6.63
C SER A 9 8.89 22.51 7.47
N ALA A 10 8.16 22.84 8.55
CA ALA A 10 8.51 23.89 9.51
C ALA A 10 9.71 23.54 10.42
N ILE A 11 10.13 22.28 10.47
CA ILE A 11 11.31 21.83 11.21
C ILE A 11 12.51 21.93 10.28
N GLU A 12 13.62 22.52 10.73
CA GLU A 12 14.87 22.57 9.97
C GLU A 12 15.38 21.17 9.62
N ALA A 13 15.86 20.95 8.38
CA ALA A 13 16.18 19.60 7.87
C ALA A 13 17.11 18.79 8.79
N ARG A 14 18.14 19.43 9.38
CA ARG A 14 19.08 18.81 10.33
C ARG A 14 18.46 18.39 11.66
N ARG A 15 17.28 18.90 12.01
CA ARG A 15 16.54 18.58 13.25
C ARG A 15 15.39 17.60 13.03
N ARG A 16 15.13 17.19 11.78
CA ARG A 16 14.09 16.20 11.46
C ARG A 16 14.57 14.80 11.85
N HIS A 17 13.93 14.19 12.85
CA HIS A 17 14.17 12.78 13.17
C HIS A 17 13.51 11.87 12.12
N PRO A 18 14.16 10.81 11.62
CA PRO A 18 13.54 9.90 10.66
C PRO A 18 12.27 9.26 11.24
N VAL A 19 11.22 9.20 10.43
CA VAL A 19 9.99 8.44 10.71
C VAL A 19 9.87 7.36 9.65
N MET A 20 9.69 6.11 10.05
CA MET A 20 9.51 4.99 9.12
C MET A 20 8.03 4.59 9.11
N CYS A 21 7.45 4.48 7.92
CA CYS A 21 6.09 4.02 7.72
C CYS A 21 6.10 2.80 6.81
N PHE A 22 5.46 1.74 7.29
CA PHE A 22 5.33 0.45 6.61
C PHE A 22 3.87 0.32 6.20
N ILE A 23 3.63 0.11 4.91
CA ILE A 23 2.29 -0.04 4.34
C ILE A 23 2.28 -1.39 3.64
N ASP A 24 1.59 -2.34 4.27
CA ASP A 24 1.26 -3.62 3.67
C ASP A 24 -0.02 -3.49 2.84
N GLU A 25 -0.15 -4.31 1.80
CA GLU A 25 -1.23 -4.23 0.80
C GLU A 25 -1.43 -2.79 0.29
N PHE A 26 -0.33 -2.15 -0.14
CA PHE A 26 -0.27 -0.74 -0.51
C PHE A 26 -1.35 -0.33 -1.53
N GLN A 27 -1.77 -1.24 -2.41
CA GLN A 27 -2.83 -0.99 -3.37
C GLN A 27 -4.19 -0.61 -2.73
N ASP A 28 -4.46 -1.03 -1.50
CA ASP A 28 -5.71 -0.72 -0.80
C ASP A 28 -5.78 0.75 -0.36
N TYR A 29 -4.64 1.44 -0.38
CA TYR A 29 -4.51 2.84 0.05
C TYR A 29 -4.47 3.83 -1.12
N LEU A 30 -4.68 3.38 -2.36
CA LEU A 30 -4.63 4.23 -3.56
C LEU A 30 -5.75 5.28 -3.65
N HIS A 31 -6.86 5.05 -2.93
CA HIS A 31 -8.01 5.95 -2.93
C HIS A 31 -7.93 7.09 -1.89
N LEU A 32 -6.80 7.22 -1.19
CA LEU A 32 -6.62 8.30 -0.24
C LEU A 32 -6.69 9.67 -0.95
N PRO A 33 -7.22 10.73 -0.32
CA PRO A 33 -7.37 12.06 -0.95
C PRO A 33 -6.06 12.72 -1.38
N THR A 34 -4.91 12.14 -1.06
CA THR A 34 -3.58 12.66 -1.35
C THR A 34 -2.96 11.86 -2.49
N ASP A 35 -2.40 12.55 -3.49
CA ASP A 35 -1.62 11.88 -4.54
C ASP A 35 -0.38 11.20 -3.95
N LEU A 36 -0.39 9.86 -3.96
CA LEU A 36 0.71 9.06 -3.44
C LEU A 36 2.00 9.24 -4.24
N SER A 37 1.91 9.66 -5.50
CA SER A 37 3.07 9.98 -6.33
C SER A 37 3.84 11.16 -5.75
N ASP A 38 3.12 12.20 -5.31
CA ASP A 38 3.68 13.37 -4.64
C ASP A 38 4.26 13.00 -3.26
N VAL A 39 3.54 12.14 -2.52
CA VAL A 39 4.03 11.61 -1.24
C VAL A 39 5.39 10.94 -1.42
N LEU A 40 5.53 10.05 -2.40
CA LEU A 40 6.76 9.32 -2.66
C LEU A 40 7.91 10.24 -3.09
N ALA A 41 7.62 11.28 -3.89
CA ALA A 41 8.62 12.25 -4.32
C ALA A 41 9.13 13.14 -3.16
N GLN A 42 8.26 13.50 -2.22
CA GLN A 42 8.57 14.46 -1.15
C GLN A 42 8.99 13.82 0.17
N ALA A 43 8.65 12.55 0.42
CA ALA A 43 8.83 11.86 1.70
C ALA A 43 10.25 12.00 2.26
N ARG A 44 11.28 11.83 1.40
CA ARG A 44 12.70 11.95 1.79
C ARG A 44 13.01 13.31 2.41
N GLY A 45 12.53 14.40 1.79
CA GLY A 45 12.78 15.76 2.27
C GLY A 45 12.18 15.99 3.65
N LEU A 46 11.06 15.35 3.95
CA LEU A 46 10.34 15.47 5.22
C LEU A 46 10.85 14.52 6.32
N GLY A 47 11.87 13.72 6.02
CA GLY A 47 12.42 12.70 6.92
C GLY A 47 11.48 11.51 7.09
N LEU A 48 10.63 11.22 6.10
CA LEU A 48 9.75 10.06 6.06
C LEU A 48 10.37 8.98 5.17
N GLY A 49 10.66 7.81 5.74
CA GLY A 49 10.96 6.59 5.01
C GLY A 49 9.69 5.78 4.80
N LEU A 50 9.46 5.32 3.57
CA LEU A 50 8.31 4.51 3.21
C LEU A 50 8.79 3.11 2.80
N THR A 51 8.15 2.09 3.36
CA THR A 51 8.25 0.71 2.89
C THR A 51 6.87 0.28 2.42
N LEU A 52 6.76 -0.01 1.13
CA LEU A 52 5.50 -0.37 0.48
C LEU A 52 5.58 -1.83 0.07
N ALA A 53 4.63 -2.65 0.52
CA ALA A 53 4.47 -4.02 0.05
C ALA A 53 3.18 -4.13 -0.78
N HIS A 54 3.27 -4.79 -1.93
CA HIS A 54 2.15 -5.07 -2.82
C HIS A 54 2.44 -6.34 -3.62
N GLN A 55 1.40 -6.99 -4.15
CA GLN A 55 1.54 -8.26 -4.86
C GLN A 55 1.83 -8.06 -6.36
N HIS A 56 1.16 -7.09 -6.99
CA HIS A 56 1.32 -6.83 -8.43
C HIS A 56 1.39 -5.34 -8.76
N LEU A 57 2.21 -4.93 -9.73
CA LEU A 57 2.26 -3.52 -10.15
C LEU A 57 0.97 -3.11 -10.87
N ALA A 58 0.23 -4.05 -11.45
CA ALA A 58 -1.03 -3.81 -12.14
C ALA A 58 -2.17 -3.35 -11.20
N GLN A 59 -2.04 -3.62 -9.89
CA GLN A 59 -2.99 -3.12 -8.89
C GLN A 59 -2.79 -1.61 -8.61
N LEU A 60 -1.65 -1.05 -9.01
CA LEU A 60 -1.34 0.36 -8.84
C LEU A 60 -1.85 1.19 -10.01
N THR A 61 -2.31 2.41 -9.73
CA THR A 61 -2.61 3.37 -10.80
C THR A 61 -1.35 3.65 -11.63
N PRO A 62 -1.46 4.00 -12.92
CA PRO A 62 -0.29 4.23 -13.77
C PRO A 62 0.71 5.26 -13.21
N SER A 63 0.21 6.34 -12.59
CA SER A 63 1.03 7.39 -11.96
C SER A 63 1.80 6.85 -10.75
N VAL A 64 1.12 6.14 -9.86
CA VAL A 64 1.74 5.56 -8.66
C VAL A 64 2.73 4.48 -9.04
N ARG A 65 2.41 3.62 -10.01
CA ARG A 65 3.35 2.63 -10.55
C ARG A 65 4.63 3.29 -11.04
N GLN A 66 4.52 4.35 -11.83
CA GLN A 66 5.68 5.10 -12.31
C GLN A 66 6.46 5.73 -11.16
N ALA A 67 5.77 6.31 -10.18
CA ALA A 67 6.38 6.91 -9.01
C ALA A 67 7.14 5.88 -8.15
N VAL A 68 6.58 4.69 -7.93
CA VAL A 68 7.23 3.58 -7.22
C VAL A 68 8.44 3.06 -8.01
N LEU A 69 8.30 2.90 -9.33
CA LEU A 69 9.43 2.50 -10.20
C LEU A 69 10.58 3.51 -10.15
N ALA A 70 10.29 4.81 -10.17
CA ALA A 70 11.29 5.87 -10.19
C ALA A 70 11.91 6.19 -8.80
N ASN A 71 11.11 6.20 -7.73
CA ASN A 71 11.53 6.73 -6.42
C ASN A 71 11.94 5.64 -5.42
N ALA A 72 11.52 4.38 -5.60
CA ALA A 72 11.93 3.28 -4.73
C ALA A 72 13.39 2.90 -5.00
N ARG A 73 14.31 3.49 -4.20
CA ARG A 73 15.76 3.24 -4.34
C ARG A 73 16.21 1.89 -3.79
N SER A 74 15.41 1.28 -2.92
CA SER A 74 15.60 -0.09 -2.47
C SER A 74 14.43 -0.93 -2.95
N ARG A 75 14.71 -2.11 -3.51
CA ARG A 75 13.74 -3.08 -4.02
C ARG A 75 14.09 -4.44 -3.46
N VAL A 76 13.06 -5.16 -2.99
CA VAL A 76 13.16 -6.58 -2.63
C VAL A 76 12.05 -7.27 -3.41
N CYS A 77 12.45 -8.11 -4.36
CA CYS A 77 11.55 -8.82 -5.26
C CYS A 77 11.54 -10.29 -4.85
N PHE A 78 10.34 -10.79 -4.52
CA PHE A 78 10.05 -12.23 -4.48
C PHE A 78 9.72 -12.71 -5.89
N GLN A 79 9.22 -13.93 -6.02
CA GLN A 79 8.70 -14.44 -7.29
C GLN A 79 7.69 -13.46 -7.90
N LEU A 80 7.97 -13.01 -9.13
CA LEU A 80 7.13 -12.07 -9.87
C LEU A 80 6.35 -12.78 -10.98
N GLY A 81 5.17 -12.25 -11.31
CA GLY A 81 4.47 -12.59 -12.55
C GLY A 81 5.15 -11.96 -13.77
N SER A 82 4.83 -12.45 -14.98
CA SER A 82 5.49 -12.05 -16.23
C SER A 82 5.58 -10.53 -16.43
N ASP A 83 4.47 -9.80 -16.32
CA ASP A 83 4.44 -8.36 -16.57
C ASP A 83 5.30 -7.57 -15.57
N ASP A 84 5.24 -7.95 -14.29
CA ASP A 84 6.02 -7.33 -13.22
C ASP A 84 7.52 -7.65 -13.38
N ALA A 85 7.84 -8.89 -13.72
CA ALA A 85 9.21 -9.32 -13.99
C ALA A 85 9.83 -8.53 -15.15
N HIS A 86 9.11 -8.36 -16.26
CA HIS A 86 9.58 -7.53 -17.38
C HIS A 86 9.73 -6.06 -17.01
N ALA A 87 8.85 -5.53 -16.14
CA ALA A 87 8.96 -4.15 -15.68
C ALA A 87 10.19 -3.94 -14.78
N VAL A 88 10.48 -4.88 -13.88
CA VAL A 88 11.63 -4.81 -12.97
C VAL A 88 12.94 -5.10 -13.70
N ALA A 89 12.98 -6.07 -14.61
CA ALA A 89 14.17 -6.41 -15.39
C ALA A 89 14.72 -5.22 -16.18
N LYS A 90 13.85 -4.31 -16.66
CA LYS A 90 14.27 -3.05 -17.32
C LYS A 90 15.10 -2.11 -16.43
N THR A 91 15.10 -2.32 -15.11
CA THR A 91 15.85 -1.48 -14.15
C THR A 91 17.26 -2.00 -13.87
N THR A 92 17.64 -3.14 -14.46
CA THR A 92 18.95 -3.76 -14.27
C THR A 92 19.49 -4.32 -15.59
N THR A 93 20.80 -4.50 -15.68
CA THR A 93 21.47 -5.14 -16.82
C THR A 93 21.98 -6.54 -16.49
N ARG A 94 21.76 -7.01 -15.25
CA ARG A 94 22.31 -8.28 -14.75
C ARG A 94 21.30 -9.42 -14.66
N LEU A 95 20.01 -9.10 -14.67
CA LEU A 95 18.93 -10.06 -14.52
C LEU A 95 17.92 -9.87 -15.65
N GLU A 96 17.36 -10.98 -16.10
CA GLU A 96 16.27 -11.04 -17.07
C GLU A 96 14.94 -11.32 -16.37
N ALA A 97 13.83 -11.20 -17.09
CA ALA A 97 12.49 -11.42 -16.52
C ALA A 97 12.36 -12.86 -15.96
N ASP A 98 12.92 -13.84 -16.66
CA ASP A 98 12.88 -15.25 -16.28
C ASP A 98 13.57 -15.51 -14.93
N ASP A 99 14.60 -14.74 -14.57
CA ASP A 99 15.25 -14.86 -13.26
C ASP A 99 14.27 -14.53 -12.12
N PHE A 100 13.49 -13.46 -12.26
CA PHE A 100 12.51 -13.06 -11.25
C PHE A 100 11.31 -14.03 -11.18
N MET A 101 10.91 -14.58 -12.33
CA MET A 101 9.83 -15.56 -12.41
C MET A 101 10.25 -16.92 -11.82
N GLY A 102 11.53 -17.26 -11.92
CA GLY A 102 12.11 -18.52 -11.44
C GLY A 102 12.38 -18.59 -9.95
N LEU A 103 12.26 -17.47 -9.20
CA LEU A 103 12.48 -17.47 -7.75
C LEU A 103 11.56 -18.45 -7.03
N GLU A 104 12.13 -19.28 -6.17
CA GLU A 104 11.34 -20.18 -5.33
C GLU A 104 10.83 -19.50 -4.05
N ARG A 105 10.02 -20.24 -3.28
CA ARG A 105 9.53 -19.77 -1.98
C ARG A 105 10.70 -19.41 -1.07
N PHE A 106 10.63 -18.19 -0.52
CA PHE A 106 11.63 -17.54 0.33
C PHE A 106 12.89 -17.04 -0.40
N GLU A 107 12.99 -17.20 -1.71
CA GLU A 107 14.08 -16.60 -2.47
C GLU A 107 13.72 -15.17 -2.89
N VAL A 108 14.72 -14.31 -2.92
CA VAL A 108 14.56 -12.91 -3.29
C VAL A 108 15.72 -12.43 -4.13
N TYR A 109 15.45 -11.46 -4.99
CA TYR A 109 16.43 -10.54 -5.52
C TYR A 109 16.27 -9.18 -4.85
N ALA A 110 17.35 -8.65 -4.26
CA ALA A 110 17.34 -7.36 -3.58
C ALA A 110 18.38 -6.41 -4.15
N SER A 111 17.96 -5.18 -4.47
CA SER A 111 18.82 -4.05 -4.79
C SER A 111 18.58 -2.99 -3.73
N LEU A 112 19.60 -2.57 -3.00
CA LEU A 112 19.46 -1.74 -1.81
C LEU A 112 20.17 -0.41 -1.97
N ALA A 113 19.55 0.66 -1.48
CA ALA A 113 20.23 1.94 -1.32
C ALA A 113 21.15 1.90 -0.09
N ALA A 114 22.47 1.88 -0.33
CA ALA A 114 23.50 1.87 0.72
C ALA A 114 24.64 2.82 0.35
N GLY A 115 25.15 3.58 1.33
CA GLY A 115 26.26 4.52 1.10
C GLY A 115 25.99 5.61 0.06
N GLY A 116 24.72 5.97 -0.17
CA GLY A 116 24.30 6.95 -1.17
C GLY A 116 24.08 6.39 -2.59
N GLN A 117 24.54 5.17 -2.84
CA GLN A 117 24.39 4.45 -4.11
C GLN A 117 23.29 3.40 -4.02
N ILE A 118 22.81 2.93 -5.19
CA ILE A 118 21.94 1.76 -5.29
C ILE A 118 22.85 0.59 -5.67
N THR A 119 22.79 -0.51 -4.92
CA THR A 119 23.57 -1.71 -5.25
C THR A 119 22.96 -2.42 -6.46
N ASP A 120 23.79 -3.20 -7.15
CA ASP A 120 23.26 -4.23 -8.05
C ASP A 120 22.34 -5.19 -7.28
N PHE A 121 21.48 -5.88 -8.01
CA PHE A 121 20.68 -6.96 -7.43
C PHE A 121 21.58 -8.09 -6.93
N ALA A 122 21.32 -8.53 -5.71
CA ALA A 122 21.89 -9.72 -5.12
C ALA A 122 20.78 -10.72 -4.82
N SER A 123 21.05 -12.01 -5.01
CA SER A 123 20.15 -13.07 -4.55
C SER A 123 20.23 -13.24 -3.03
N GLY A 124 19.13 -13.69 -2.43
CA GLY A 124 19.07 -13.98 -1.01
C GLY A 124 17.96 -14.97 -0.69
N ARG A 125 17.97 -15.49 0.54
CA ARG A 125 16.91 -16.33 1.08
C ARG A 125 16.39 -15.72 2.37
N THR A 126 15.08 -15.61 2.52
CA THR A 126 14.47 -15.05 3.73
C THR A 126 14.56 -16.03 4.88
N ILE A 127 14.51 -15.48 6.09
CA ILE A 127 14.50 -16.29 7.31
C ILE A 127 13.16 -17.03 7.35
N THR A 128 13.22 -18.34 7.61
CA THR A 128 11.99 -19.13 7.76
C THR A 128 11.19 -18.58 8.95
N PRO A 129 9.86 -18.36 8.81
CA PRO A 129 9.03 -17.91 9.92
C PRO A 129 9.24 -18.83 11.14
N PRO A 130 9.35 -18.29 12.36
CA PRO A 130 9.47 -19.11 13.55
C PRO A 130 8.26 -20.05 13.66
N ALA A 131 8.47 -21.20 14.30
CA ALA A 131 7.38 -22.15 14.55
C ALA A 131 6.20 -21.44 15.23
N SER A 132 4.97 -21.75 14.80
CA SER A 132 3.78 -21.14 15.38
C SER A 132 3.74 -21.41 16.88
N ILE A 133 3.91 -20.37 17.67
CA ILE A 133 3.91 -20.46 19.14
C ILE A 133 2.50 -20.58 19.74
N SER A 134 1.46 -20.39 18.92
CA SER A 134 0.06 -20.41 19.36
C SER A 134 -0.88 -20.85 18.24
N ASP A 135 -2.01 -21.47 18.59
CA ASP A 135 -3.11 -21.71 17.64
C ASP A 135 -3.77 -20.36 17.26
N PRO A 136 -3.80 -19.97 15.98
CA PRO A 136 -4.43 -18.72 15.53
C PRO A 136 -5.88 -18.56 15.97
N ARG A 137 -6.61 -19.67 16.16
CA ARG A 137 -8.01 -19.65 16.65
C ARG A 137 -8.10 -19.14 18.08
N VAL A 138 -7.13 -19.47 18.93
CA VAL A 138 -7.06 -18.99 20.32
C VAL A 138 -6.79 -17.48 20.34
N VAL A 139 -5.88 -17.00 19.50
CA VAL A 139 -5.58 -15.56 19.38
C VAL A 139 -6.80 -14.79 18.84
N ARG A 140 -7.46 -15.29 17.80
CA ARG A 140 -8.70 -14.70 17.27
C ARG A 140 -9.83 -14.71 18.29
N GLY A 141 -9.99 -15.80 19.04
CA GLY A 141 -10.98 -15.91 20.12
C GLY A 141 -10.77 -14.86 21.21
N ARG A 142 -9.54 -14.78 21.75
CA ARG A 142 -9.17 -13.77 22.75
C ARG A 142 -9.32 -12.34 22.23
N SER A 143 -8.97 -12.09 20.97
CA SER A 143 -9.17 -10.77 20.36
C SER A 143 -10.65 -10.40 20.27
N ARG A 144 -11.52 -11.34 19.87
CA ARG A 144 -12.98 -11.16 19.84
C ARG A 144 -13.58 -10.95 21.22
N GLU A 145 -13.12 -11.66 22.24
CA GLU A 145 -13.59 -11.46 23.62
C GLU A 145 -13.18 -10.09 24.17
N ARG A 146 -11.99 -9.60 23.81
CA ARG A 146 -11.40 -8.39 24.40
C ARG A 146 -11.71 -7.10 23.64
N TYR A 147 -11.84 -7.19 22.33
CA TYR A 147 -12.03 -6.06 21.42
C TYR A 147 -13.21 -6.24 20.45
N GLY A 148 -13.79 -7.44 20.37
CA GLY A 148 -14.95 -7.69 19.53
C GLY A 148 -16.16 -6.93 20.06
N GLN A 149 -16.86 -6.28 19.16
CA GLN A 149 -18.15 -5.67 19.43
C GLN A 149 -19.22 -6.41 18.65
N ASP A 150 -20.46 -6.33 19.14
CA ASP A 150 -21.59 -6.85 18.40
C ASP A 150 -21.70 -6.15 17.04
N ARG A 151 -21.92 -6.94 15.99
CA ARG A 151 -21.95 -6.43 14.62
C ARG A 151 -23.02 -5.35 14.47
N GLN A 152 -24.19 -5.53 15.07
CA GLN A 152 -25.29 -4.58 14.99
C GLN A 152 -24.88 -3.24 15.61
N THR A 153 -24.22 -3.28 16.77
CA THR A 153 -23.74 -2.06 17.44
C THR A 153 -22.72 -1.30 16.59
N VAL A 154 -21.82 -2.01 15.89
CA VAL A 154 -20.85 -1.38 14.99
C VAL A 154 -21.53 -0.79 13.76
N GLU A 155 -22.49 -1.51 13.18
CA GLU A 155 -23.26 -1.05 12.01
C GLU A 155 -24.11 0.19 12.34
N ASP A 156 -24.78 0.20 13.50
CA ASP A 156 -25.56 1.35 13.98
C ASP A 156 -24.66 2.57 14.22
N GLN A 157 -23.51 2.38 14.89
CA GLN A 157 -22.52 3.45 15.11
C GLN A 157 -21.93 3.98 13.79
N LEU A 158 -21.70 3.10 12.81
CA LEU A 158 -21.20 3.51 11.50
C LEU A 158 -22.26 4.26 10.70
N ALA A 159 -23.52 3.84 10.76
CA ALA A 159 -24.65 4.53 10.13
C ALA A 159 -24.83 5.95 10.72
N ASP A 160 -24.75 6.08 12.04
CA ASP A 160 -24.81 7.36 12.74
C ASP A 160 -23.62 8.27 12.37
N ALA A 161 -22.41 7.70 12.25
CA ALA A 161 -21.19 8.43 11.93
C ALA A 161 -21.08 8.86 10.45
N VAL A 162 -21.63 8.08 9.52
CA VAL A 162 -21.62 8.39 8.09
C VAL A 162 -22.71 9.43 7.72
N GLY A 163 -23.66 9.67 8.61
CA GLY A 163 -24.77 10.60 8.39
C GLY A 163 -25.78 10.01 7.40
N GLN A 164 -27.05 10.03 7.79
CA GLN A 164 -28.18 9.63 6.95
C GLN A 164 -28.04 10.26 5.55
N PRO A 165 -28.07 9.50 4.44
CA PRO A 165 -28.27 10.12 3.13
C PRO A 165 -29.57 10.93 3.20
N PRO A 166 -29.63 12.13 2.61
CA PRO A 166 -30.80 12.99 2.73
C PRO A 166 -32.03 12.21 2.25
N ASP A 167 -33.03 12.16 3.12
CA ASP A 167 -34.36 11.65 2.83
C ASP A 167 -34.82 12.29 1.52
N LYS A 168 -34.93 11.48 0.45
CA LYS A 168 -35.67 11.91 -0.73
C LYS A 168 -37.14 11.87 -0.37
N GLY A 169 -37.54 12.86 0.42
CA GLY A 169 -38.92 13.25 0.61
C GLY A 169 -39.56 13.34 -0.77
N GLY A 170 -40.66 12.60 -0.92
CA GLY A 170 -41.37 12.51 -2.17
C GLY A 170 -41.84 13.88 -2.61
N ASP A 171 -41.26 14.37 -3.70
CA ASP A 171 -41.91 15.31 -4.58
C ASP A 171 -41.71 14.83 -6.02
N GLY A 172 -42.85 14.60 -6.67
CA GLY A 172 -42.95 13.85 -7.91
C GLY A 172 -42.30 14.56 -9.08
N ILE A 173 -41.49 13.83 -9.84
CA ILE A 173 -41.22 14.14 -11.25
C ILE A 173 -41.17 12.82 -12.02
N GLY A 174 -42.23 12.51 -12.78
CA GLY A 174 -42.18 11.43 -13.75
C GLY A 174 -43.47 10.67 -14.07
N GLN A 175 -44.61 11.33 -14.27
CA GLN A 175 -45.70 10.72 -15.05
C GLN A 175 -45.93 11.53 -16.34
N ARG A 176 -45.47 10.99 -17.47
CA ARG A 176 -45.89 11.42 -18.81
C ARG A 176 -47.29 10.84 -19.09
N PRO A 177 -48.30 11.65 -19.43
CA PRO A 177 -49.58 11.11 -19.88
C PRO A 177 -49.44 10.61 -21.33
N ARG A 178 -49.81 9.35 -21.57
CA ARG A 178 -50.08 8.83 -22.91
C ARG A 178 -51.35 9.51 -23.44
N ARG A 179 -51.24 10.31 -24.51
CA ARG A 179 -52.39 10.72 -25.31
C ARG A 179 -52.77 9.58 -26.25
N GLN A 180 -54.00 9.09 -26.10
CA GLN A 180 -54.72 8.34 -27.12
C GLN A 180 -55.22 9.31 -28.19
N SER A 181 -54.94 9.02 -29.46
CA SER A 181 -55.82 9.15 -30.64
C SER A 181 -55.05 8.60 -31.84
#